data_AF-A0A969M7G6-F1
#
_entry.id   AF-A0A969M7G6-F1
#
_cell.length_a   1.000
_cell.length_b   1.000
_cell.length_c   1.000
_cell.angle_alpha   90.00
_cell.angle_beta   90.00
_cell.angle_gamma   90.00
#
_symmetry.space_group_name_H-M   'P 1'
#
loop_
_entity.id
_entity.type
_entity.pdbx_description
1 polymer ?
#
loop_
_entity_poly.entity_id
_entity_poly.type
_entity_poly.pdbx_seq_one_letter_code
_entity_poly.pdbx_strand_id
1 'polypeptide(L)'
;MEAGGTDDKLGNPKAFIEIAYRRYTKHSRNKAQEIQGAIGPLAHTYAHDHPFIGVVLAGVFTEGSLTQLRSHGFGVLYMPFKSIVKAFNVVGIDADFDEESTDAGVQSKVEAWAKLPAGATARVGSALRRIERAAFTAFLAELEKCLARKVASVYVLALHGRARELADVESAVAFIEEFDEAKAGGSFIRYEVDIRYTNKDEIHATFNAKSEAIKFLRAVST
;
A
#
# COMPACT_ATOMS: atom_id res chain seq x y z
N MET A 1 -7.42 -2.70 -7.77
CA MET A 1 -7.58 -4.09 -8.22
C MET A 1 -8.39 -4.84 -7.17
N GLU A 2 -9.33 -5.66 -7.61
CA GLU A 2 -10.24 -6.38 -6.72
C GLU A 2 -10.33 -7.85 -7.13
N ALA A 3 -10.44 -8.75 -6.15
CA ALA A 3 -10.73 -10.15 -6.40
C ALA A 3 -12.25 -10.38 -6.39
N GLY A 4 -12.77 -11.04 -7.43
CA GLY A 4 -14.21 -11.36 -7.55
C GLY A 4 -15.11 -10.15 -7.82
N GLY A 5 -14.52 -9.00 -8.18
CA GLY A 5 -15.26 -7.82 -8.61
C GLY A 5 -15.69 -7.93 -10.07
N THR A 6 -16.75 -7.21 -10.42
CA THR A 6 -17.25 -7.00 -11.78
C THR A 6 -17.54 -5.51 -11.97
N ASP A 7 -17.84 -5.09 -13.19
CA ASP A 7 -18.18 -3.68 -13.48
C ASP A 7 -19.32 -3.15 -12.58
N ASP A 8 -20.28 -4.02 -12.24
CA ASP A 8 -21.43 -3.67 -11.40
C ASP A 8 -21.33 -4.08 -9.92
N LYS A 9 -20.23 -4.72 -9.50
CA LYS A 9 -20.09 -5.26 -8.13
C LYS A 9 -18.68 -5.13 -7.61
N LEU A 10 -18.55 -4.48 -6.46
CA LEU A 10 -17.29 -4.40 -5.73
C LEU A 10 -16.84 -5.81 -5.29
N GLY A 11 -15.61 -6.14 -5.65
CA GLY A 11 -14.89 -7.30 -5.13
C GLY A 11 -14.09 -6.96 -3.88
N ASN A 12 -13.26 -7.91 -3.43
CA ASN A 12 -12.37 -7.68 -2.29
C ASN A 12 -11.12 -6.94 -2.77
N PRO A 13 -10.83 -5.72 -2.28
CA PRO A 13 -9.67 -4.97 -2.72
C PRO A 13 -8.37 -5.71 -2.42
N LYS A 14 -7.54 -5.89 -3.44
CA LYS A 14 -6.22 -6.53 -3.31
C LYS A 14 -5.08 -5.54 -3.45
N ALA A 15 -5.32 -4.40 -4.10
CA ALA A 15 -4.34 -3.32 -4.18
C ALA A 15 -5.00 -1.96 -4.38
N PHE A 16 -4.49 -0.96 -3.64
CA PHE A 16 -4.73 0.46 -3.85
C PHE A 16 -3.43 1.09 -4.34
N ILE A 17 -3.46 1.69 -5.54
CA ILE A 17 -2.28 2.29 -6.16
C ILE A 17 -2.64 3.69 -6.62
N GLU A 18 -1.96 4.69 -6.05
CA GLU A 18 -2.10 6.08 -6.46
C GLU A 18 -0.98 6.47 -7.43
N ILE A 19 -1.28 7.33 -8.39
CA ILE A 19 -0.30 7.81 -9.37
C ILE A 19 -0.19 9.32 -9.27
N ALA A 20 1.03 9.84 -9.15
CA ALA A 20 1.25 11.28 -9.08
C ALA A 20 2.47 11.73 -9.88
N TYR A 21 2.31 12.86 -10.57
CA TYR A 21 3.39 13.58 -11.24
C TYR A 21 3.64 14.93 -10.56
N ARG A 22 4.92 15.30 -10.39
CA ARG A 22 5.33 16.60 -9.85
C ARG A 22 6.54 17.15 -10.59
N ARG A 23 6.55 18.46 -10.87
CA ARG A 23 7.71 19.12 -11.49
C ARG A 23 8.62 19.86 -10.49
N TYR A 24 8.09 20.26 -9.34
CA TYR A 24 8.77 21.12 -8.36
C TYR A 24 8.78 20.52 -6.96
N THR A 25 9.85 20.80 -6.20
CA THR A 25 10.08 20.26 -4.85
C THR A 25 9.19 20.88 -3.77
N LYS A 26 8.77 22.16 -3.94
CA LYS A 26 8.06 22.98 -2.92
C LYS A 26 6.82 22.30 -2.33
N HIS A 27 6.17 21.39 -3.07
CA HIS A 27 4.95 20.69 -2.63
C HIS A 27 5.06 19.17 -2.64
N SER A 28 6.28 18.62 -2.74
CA SER A 28 6.50 17.16 -2.76
C SER A 28 6.03 16.48 -1.47
N ARG A 29 6.29 17.10 -0.31
CA ARG A 29 5.84 16.60 1.00
C ARG A 29 4.33 16.65 1.15
N ASN A 30 3.69 17.76 0.76
CA ASN A 30 2.23 17.89 0.80
C ASN A 30 1.57 16.83 -0.10
N LYS A 31 2.14 16.57 -1.28
CA LYS A 31 1.62 15.51 -2.16
C LYS A 31 1.76 14.13 -1.55
N ALA A 32 2.87 13.82 -0.89
CA ALA A 32 3.00 12.56 -0.15
C ALA A 32 1.92 12.43 0.94
N GLN A 33 1.61 13.51 1.66
CA GLN A 33 0.54 13.53 2.67
C GLN A 33 -0.86 13.39 2.06
N GLU A 34 -1.15 14.04 0.93
CA GLU A 34 -2.41 13.86 0.19
C GLU A 34 -2.62 12.39 -0.20
N ILE A 35 -1.57 11.75 -0.73
CA ILE A 35 -1.61 10.34 -1.14
C ILE A 35 -1.88 9.44 0.08
N GLN A 36 -1.20 9.70 1.19
CA GLN A 36 -1.43 9.00 2.45
C GLN A 36 -2.86 9.19 2.97
N GLY A 37 -3.37 10.42 2.92
CA GLY A 37 -4.74 10.74 3.33
C GLY A 37 -5.80 10.09 2.45
N ALA A 38 -5.51 9.81 1.18
CA ALA A 38 -6.42 9.15 0.26
C ALA A 38 -6.42 7.62 0.43
N ILE A 39 -5.23 7.00 0.48
CA ILE A 39 -5.11 5.53 0.55
C ILE A 39 -5.21 5.00 1.97
N GLY A 40 -4.71 5.72 2.98
CA GLY A 40 -4.69 5.28 4.37
C GLY A 40 -6.07 4.86 4.91
N PRO A 41 -7.13 5.67 4.71
CA PRO A 41 -8.49 5.29 5.12
C PRO A 41 -8.97 4.00 4.44
N LEU A 42 -8.70 3.83 3.14
CA LEU A 42 -9.07 2.62 2.40
C LEU A 42 -8.31 1.39 2.95
N ALA A 43 -7.00 1.53 3.20
CA ALA A 43 -6.19 0.47 3.78
C ALA A 43 -6.71 0.05 5.16
N HIS A 44 -7.21 0.99 5.96
CA HIS A 44 -7.82 0.71 7.25
C HIS A 44 -9.19 0.04 7.10
N THR A 45 -10.07 0.55 6.23
CA THR A 45 -11.39 -0.04 5.96
C THR A 45 -11.28 -1.49 5.48
N TYR A 46 -10.28 -1.79 4.65
CA TYR A 46 -10.05 -3.12 4.07
C TYR A 46 -8.87 -3.86 4.74
N ALA A 47 -8.55 -3.53 6.01
CA ALA A 47 -7.40 -4.13 6.71
C ALA A 47 -7.47 -5.66 6.77
N HIS A 48 -8.68 -6.24 6.80
CA HIS A 48 -8.89 -7.69 6.79
C HIS A 48 -8.50 -8.37 5.46
N ASP A 49 -8.52 -7.63 4.35
CA ASP A 49 -8.02 -8.09 3.05
C ASP A 49 -6.51 -7.83 2.91
N HIS A 50 -5.95 -7.05 3.84
CA HIS A 50 -4.56 -6.62 3.94
C HIS A 50 -3.98 -6.24 2.56
N PRO A 51 -4.61 -5.29 1.83
CA PRO A 51 -4.31 -4.99 0.44
C PRO A 51 -2.91 -4.41 0.28
N PHE A 52 -2.31 -4.60 -0.89
CA PHE A 52 -1.11 -3.88 -1.27
C PHE A 52 -1.42 -2.38 -1.36
N ILE A 53 -0.67 -1.55 -0.65
CA ILE A 53 -0.73 -0.10 -0.81
C ILE A 53 0.51 0.37 -1.58
N GLY A 54 0.28 1.02 -2.71
CA GLY A 54 1.32 1.39 -3.65
C GLY A 54 1.20 2.83 -4.13
N VAL A 55 2.31 3.36 -4.59
CA VAL A 55 2.35 4.66 -5.25
C VAL A 55 3.34 4.67 -6.40
N VAL A 56 2.90 5.20 -7.54
CA VAL A 56 3.72 5.45 -8.72
C VAL A 56 3.96 6.96 -8.83
N LEU A 57 5.19 7.37 -8.56
CA LEU A 57 5.60 8.76 -8.52
C LEU A 57 6.49 9.08 -9.72
N ALA A 58 6.19 10.16 -10.41
CA ALA A 58 6.96 10.65 -11.54
C ALA A 58 7.38 12.11 -11.33
N GLY A 59 8.61 12.44 -11.74
CA GLY A 59 9.11 13.81 -11.72
C GLY A 59 9.99 14.11 -10.51
N VAL A 60 9.64 15.12 -9.70
CA VAL A 60 10.51 15.65 -8.64
C VAL A 60 9.90 15.41 -7.26
N PHE A 61 10.45 14.43 -6.54
CA PHE A 61 10.13 14.14 -5.14
C PHE A 61 11.40 14.13 -4.30
N THR A 62 11.32 14.63 -3.07
CA THR A 62 12.43 14.63 -2.11
C THR A 62 12.57 13.26 -1.42
N GLU A 63 13.79 12.89 -1.03
CA GLU A 63 14.03 11.64 -0.29
C GLU A 63 13.23 11.56 1.03
N GLY A 64 12.99 12.70 1.69
CA GLY A 64 12.13 12.77 2.87
C GLY A 64 10.69 12.34 2.56
N SER A 65 10.14 12.76 1.42
CA SER A 65 8.79 12.37 0.99
C SER A 65 8.71 10.89 0.63
N LEU A 66 9.74 10.37 -0.05
CA LEU A 66 9.82 8.94 -0.42
C LEU A 66 9.96 8.05 0.82
N THR A 67 10.83 8.44 1.75
CA THR A 67 11.03 7.75 3.03
C THR A 67 9.75 7.77 3.85
N GLN A 68 9.06 8.91 3.93
CA GLN A 68 7.77 9.00 4.62
C GLN A 68 6.76 7.99 4.07
N LEU A 69 6.60 7.89 2.75
CA LEU A 69 5.68 6.93 2.13
C LEU A 69 6.08 5.48 2.47
N ARG A 70 7.36 5.13 2.32
CA ARG A 70 7.87 3.79 2.66
C ARG A 70 7.64 3.43 4.14
N SER A 71 7.89 4.38 5.05
CA SER A 71 7.66 4.19 6.50
C SER A 71 6.19 3.98 6.87
N HIS A 72 5.25 4.39 6.02
CA HIS A 72 3.82 4.14 6.19
C HIS A 72 3.33 2.91 5.40
N GLY A 73 4.26 2.05 4.97
CA GLY A 73 3.95 0.77 4.34
C GLY A 73 3.70 0.83 2.83
N PHE A 74 3.91 1.97 2.17
CA PHE A 74 3.71 2.05 0.72
C PHE A 74 4.85 1.37 -0.04
N GLY A 75 4.49 0.52 -1.01
CA GLY A 75 5.37 0.20 -2.13
C GLY A 75 5.54 1.44 -3.02
N VAL A 76 6.79 1.86 -3.28
CA VAL A 76 7.07 3.10 -4.01
C VAL A 76 7.80 2.79 -5.31
N LEU A 77 7.15 3.07 -6.44
CA LEU A 77 7.81 3.20 -7.75
C LEU A 77 8.07 4.68 -8.03
N TYR A 78 9.31 5.12 -7.95
CA TYR A 78 9.69 6.51 -8.25
C TYR A 78 10.50 6.60 -9.54
N MET A 79 10.06 7.45 -10.46
CA MET A 79 10.71 7.74 -11.73
C MET A 79 11.11 9.23 -11.75
N PRO A 80 12.40 9.56 -11.60
CA PRO A 80 12.83 10.95 -11.49
C PRO A 80 12.64 11.70 -12.83
N PHE A 81 12.43 13.01 -12.76
CA PHE A 81 12.19 13.86 -13.93
C PHE A 81 13.28 13.71 -15.02
N LYS A 82 14.54 13.59 -14.61
CA LYS A 82 15.67 13.36 -15.55
C LYS A 82 15.49 12.10 -16.38
N SER A 83 14.94 11.03 -15.81
CA SER A 83 14.66 9.79 -16.53
C SER A 83 13.51 9.93 -17.52
N ILE A 84 12.53 10.79 -17.20
CA ILE A 84 11.45 11.16 -18.12
C ILE A 84 12.02 11.91 -19.32
N VAL A 85 12.80 12.97 -19.10
CA VAL A 85 13.46 13.72 -20.19
C VAL A 85 14.28 12.78 -21.07
N LYS A 86 15.09 11.90 -20.46
CA LYS A 86 15.88 10.88 -21.18
C LYS A 86 15.01 9.91 -21.99
N ALA A 87 13.83 9.54 -21.50
CA ALA A 87 12.91 8.68 -22.22
C ALA A 87 12.28 9.38 -23.42
N PHE A 88 11.97 10.68 -23.33
CA PHE A 88 11.43 11.46 -24.46
C PHE A 88 12.45 11.70 -25.56
N ASN A 89 13.75 11.80 -25.23
CA ASN A 89 14.82 11.96 -26.22
C ASN A 89 14.85 10.81 -27.25
N VAL A 90 14.33 9.62 -26.95
CA VAL A 90 14.28 8.49 -27.91
C VAL A 90 13.36 8.75 -29.11
N VAL A 91 12.47 9.74 -29.00
CA VAL A 91 11.59 10.19 -30.08
C VAL A 91 11.94 11.62 -30.54
N GLY A 92 13.12 12.13 -30.16
CA GLY A 92 13.60 13.44 -30.58
C GLY A 92 12.94 14.62 -29.88
N ILE A 93 12.25 14.39 -28.76
CA ILE A 93 11.65 15.47 -27.95
C ILE A 93 12.51 15.68 -26.72
N ASP A 94 13.05 16.89 -26.58
CA ASP A 94 13.55 17.37 -25.31
C ASP A 94 12.36 17.80 -24.44
N ALA A 95 12.01 16.97 -23.46
CA ALA A 95 10.91 17.24 -22.53
C ALA A 95 11.33 18.04 -21.29
N ASP A 96 12.56 18.59 -21.25
CA ASP A 96 12.95 19.47 -20.15
C ASP A 96 12.22 20.82 -20.24
N PHE A 97 11.78 21.31 -19.09
CA PHE A 97 11.16 22.63 -18.92
C PHE A 97 11.12 22.95 -17.43
N ASP A 98 11.09 24.21 -17.04
CA ASP A 98 11.07 24.67 -15.64
C ASP A 98 10.34 26.03 -15.49
N GLU A 99 10.47 26.70 -14.33
CA GLU A 99 9.83 27.99 -14.06
C GLU A 99 10.38 29.14 -14.95
N GLU A 100 11.54 28.96 -15.58
CA GLU A 100 12.18 29.96 -16.47
C GLU A 100 11.88 29.72 -17.95
N SER A 101 11.31 28.55 -18.26
CA SER A 101 10.96 28.17 -19.63
C SER A 101 9.81 29.04 -20.15
N THR A 102 9.94 29.53 -21.39
CA THR A 102 8.90 30.34 -22.02
C THR A 102 7.69 29.50 -22.43
N ASP A 103 6.49 30.09 -22.36
CA ASP A 103 5.26 29.44 -22.81
C ASP A 103 5.38 28.92 -24.26
N ALA A 104 5.99 29.71 -25.15
CA ALA A 104 6.23 29.32 -26.53
C ALA A 104 7.17 28.10 -26.65
N GLY A 105 8.21 28.03 -25.81
CA GLY A 105 9.11 26.89 -25.74
C GLY A 105 8.42 25.62 -25.26
N VAL A 106 7.60 25.72 -24.22
CA VAL A 106 6.78 24.60 -23.70
C VAL A 106 5.75 24.16 -24.74
N GLN A 107 5.05 25.11 -25.37
CA GLN A 107 4.06 24.85 -26.40
C GLN A 107 4.67 24.09 -27.59
N SER A 108 5.88 24.47 -28.02
CA SER A 108 6.59 23.78 -29.11
C SER A 108 6.87 22.30 -28.78
N LYS A 109 7.18 21.99 -27.51
CA LYS A 109 7.39 20.59 -27.04
C LYS A 109 6.07 19.80 -27.06
N VAL A 110 4.96 20.42 -26.66
CA VAL A 110 3.61 19.83 -26.72
C VAL A 110 3.20 19.54 -28.16
N GLU A 111 3.44 20.46 -29.08
CA GLU A 111 3.17 20.27 -30.51
C GLU A 111 4.02 19.16 -31.12
N ALA A 112 5.29 19.06 -30.75
CA ALA A 112 6.16 17.97 -31.18
C ALA A 112 5.61 16.61 -30.69
N TRP A 113 5.10 16.55 -29.46
CA TRP A 113 4.43 15.35 -28.93
C TRP A 113 3.17 14.99 -29.71
N ALA A 114 2.31 15.97 -30.00
CA ALA A 114 1.06 15.76 -30.72
C ALA A 114 1.27 15.29 -32.18
N LYS A 115 2.42 15.62 -32.78
CA LYS A 115 2.81 15.23 -34.14
C LYS A 115 3.51 13.86 -34.21
N LEU A 116 3.73 13.19 -33.08
CA LEU A 116 4.41 11.91 -33.08
C LEU A 116 3.64 10.82 -33.85
N PRO A 117 4.33 9.96 -34.61
CA PRO A 117 3.68 8.86 -35.33
C PRO A 117 3.15 7.80 -34.36
N ALA A 118 2.21 6.99 -34.83
CA ALA A 118 1.68 5.84 -34.10
C ALA A 118 2.83 4.95 -33.57
N GLY A 119 2.74 4.55 -32.30
CA GLY A 119 3.76 3.72 -31.63
C GLY A 119 4.92 4.49 -31.01
N ALA A 120 5.12 5.78 -31.31
CA ALA A 120 6.16 6.60 -30.67
C ALA A 120 5.94 6.75 -29.14
N THR A 121 4.70 6.95 -28.70
CA THR A 121 4.34 6.98 -27.27
C THR A 121 4.70 5.68 -26.56
N ALA A 122 4.47 4.53 -27.21
CA ALA A 122 4.86 3.22 -26.67
C ALA A 122 6.38 3.05 -26.56
N ARG A 123 7.14 3.65 -27.49
CA ARG A 123 8.62 3.69 -27.43
C ARG A 123 9.10 4.51 -26.24
N VAL A 124 8.49 5.67 -25.96
CA VAL A 124 8.82 6.48 -24.77
C VAL A 124 8.52 5.70 -23.49
N GLY A 125 7.34 5.09 -23.38
CA GLY A 125 6.99 4.26 -22.21
C GLY A 125 7.94 3.07 -22.01
N SER A 126 8.35 2.40 -23.10
CA SER A 126 9.30 1.30 -23.05
C SER A 126 10.72 1.76 -22.69
N ALA A 127 11.13 2.93 -23.18
CA ALA A 127 12.39 3.54 -22.81
C ALA A 127 12.42 3.88 -21.31
N LEU A 128 11.34 4.48 -20.77
CA LEU A 128 11.24 4.81 -19.35
C LEU A 128 11.28 3.55 -18.48
N ARG A 129 10.52 2.50 -18.83
CA ARG A 129 10.59 1.20 -18.13
C ARG A 129 11.98 0.58 -18.15
N ARG A 130 12.72 0.75 -19.25
CA ARG A 130 14.11 0.26 -19.37
C ARG A 130 15.08 1.09 -18.52
N ILE A 131 14.94 2.41 -18.52
CA ILE A 131 15.76 3.32 -17.71
C ILE A 131 15.56 3.01 -16.21
N GLU A 132 14.31 2.86 -15.79
CA GLU A 132 13.91 2.62 -14.40
C GLU A 132 13.66 1.14 -14.09
N ARG A 133 14.31 0.23 -14.82
CA ARG A 133 14.03 -1.21 -14.73
C ARG A 133 14.12 -1.75 -13.31
N ALA A 134 15.11 -1.30 -12.54
CA ALA A 134 15.31 -1.74 -11.16
C ALA A 134 14.12 -1.33 -10.27
N ALA A 135 13.66 -0.08 -10.38
CA ALA A 135 12.52 0.41 -9.62
C ALA A 135 11.21 -0.32 -9.99
N PHE A 136 10.97 -0.54 -11.29
CA PHE A 136 9.82 -1.34 -11.75
C PHE A 136 9.88 -2.77 -11.23
N THR A 137 11.05 -3.41 -11.32
CA THR A 137 11.22 -4.80 -10.86
C THR A 137 10.95 -4.91 -9.36
N ALA A 138 11.48 -4.00 -8.56
CA ALA A 138 11.27 -3.99 -7.12
C ALA A 138 9.79 -3.77 -6.77
N PHE A 139 9.14 -2.78 -7.39
CA PHE A 139 7.72 -2.51 -7.13
C PHE A 139 6.81 -3.68 -7.53
N LEU A 140 7.04 -4.27 -8.71
CA LEU A 140 6.27 -5.43 -9.17
C LEU A 140 6.51 -6.65 -8.30
N ALA A 141 7.74 -6.88 -7.81
CA ALA A 141 8.02 -7.98 -6.90
C ALA A 141 7.28 -7.82 -5.56
N GLU A 142 7.19 -6.61 -5.00
CA GLU A 142 6.41 -6.37 -3.78
C GLU A 142 4.90 -6.53 -4.01
N LEU A 143 4.39 -6.02 -5.14
CA LEU A 143 3.00 -6.24 -5.53
C LEU A 143 2.69 -7.73 -5.70
N GLU A 144 3.54 -8.47 -6.42
CA GLU A 144 3.36 -9.90 -6.66
C GLU A 144 3.42 -10.70 -5.35
N LYS A 145 4.36 -10.40 -4.45
CA LYS A 145 4.42 -11.04 -3.12
C LYS A 145 3.12 -10.87 -2.34
N CYS A 146 2.53 -9.67 -2.37
CA CYS A 146 1.27 -9.40 -1.69
C CYS A 146 0.10 -10.14 -2.35
N LEU A 147 0.04 -10.15 -3.69
CA LEU A 147 -1.04 -10.81 -4.43
C LEU A 147 -0.96 -12.34 -4.40
N ALA A 148 0.24 -12.91 -4.32
CA ALA A 148 0.47 -14.36 -4.39
C ALA A 148 0.44 -15.06 -3.02
N ARG A 149 0.35 -14.31 -1.93
CA ARG A 149 0.37 -14.88 -0.57
C ARG A 149 -0.81 -15.83 -0.35
N LYS A 150 -0.56 -16.89 0.42
CA LYS A 150 -1.57 -17.86 0.84
C LYS A 150 -1.58 -17.96 2.36
N VAL A 151 -2.72 -18.33 2.94
CA VAL A 151 -2.81 -18.64 4.38
C VAL A 151 -1.92 -19.85 4.65
N ALA A 152 -0.90 -19.66 5.48
CA ALA A 152 0.03 -20.71 5.91
C ALA A 152 -0.49 -21.39 7.19
N SER A 153 -1.04 -20.62 8.12
CA SER A 153 -1.65 -21.14 9.35
C SER A 153 -2.71 -20.18 9.89
N VAL A 154 -3.71 -20.73 10.56
CA VAL A 154 -4.72 -19.98 11.32
C VAL A 154 -4.65 -20.46 12.76
N TYR A 155 -4.45 -19.53 13.69
CA TYR A 155 -4.50 -19.76 15.12
C TYR A 155 -5.75 -19.08 15.68
N VAL A 156 -6.49 -19.80 16.52
CA VAL A 156 -7.74 -19.30 17.12
C VAL A 156 -7.70 -19.58 18.61
N LEU A 157 -7.77 -18.52 19.41
CA LEU A 157 -7.95 -18.58 20.85
C LEU A 157 -9.38 -18.17 21.20
N ALA A 158 -10.05 -19.00 22.00
CA ALA A 158 -11.29 -18.62 22.66
C ALA A 158 -10.94 -18.22 24.10
N LEU A 159 -11.05 -16.91 24.41
CA LEU A 159 -10.78 -16.41 25.75
C LEU A 159 -12.03 -16.56 26.63
N HIS A 160 -11.85 -17.22 27.76
CA HIS A 160 -12.85 -17.41 28.80
C HIS A 160 -12.38 -16.75 30.10
N GLY A 161 -13.31 -16.17 30.86
CA GLY A 161 -12.99 -15.55 32.15
C GLY A 161 -13.76 -14.26 32.40
N ARG A 162 -13.17 -13.38 33.22
CA ARG A 162 -13.65 -12.02 33.48
C ARG A 162 -12.49 -11.05 33.35
N ALA A 163 -12.67 -9.99 32.57
CA ALA A 163 -11.69 -8.92 32.50
C ALA A 163 -11.60 -8.20 33.87
N ARG A 164 -10.39 -7.86 34.30
CA ARG A 164 -10.12 -7.06 35.49
C ARG A 164 -9.30 -5.84 35.10
N GLU A 165 -9.78 -4.67 35.49
CA GLU A 165 -9.03 -3.43 35.41
C GLU A 165 -8.29 -3.23 36.74
N LEU A 166 -6.99 -3.01 36.68
CA LEU A 166 -6.10 -2.88 37.83
C LEU A 166 -5.42 -1.51 37.76
N ALA A 167 -5.16 -0.91 38.92
CA ALA A 167 -4.79 0.50 39.03
C ALA A 167 -3.35 0.80 38.56
N ASP A 168 -2.45 -0.19 38.62
CA ASP A 168 -1.04 -0.07 38.29
C ASP A 168 -0.41 -1.42 37.91
N VAL A 169 0.85 -1.36 37.46
CA VAL A 169 1.60 -2.53 36.99
C VAL A 169 1.89 -3.52 38.13
N GLU A 170 2.18 -3.06 39.34
CA GLU A 170 2.46 -3.93 40.49
C GLU A 170 1.23 -4.78 40.86
N SER A 171 0.04 -4.16 40.86
CA SER A 171 -1.23 -4.85 41.08
C SER A 171 -1.53 -5.88 39.99
N ALA A 172 -1.15 -5.58 38.73
CA ALA A 172 -1.27 -6.52 37.61
C ALA A 172 -0.34 -7.73 37.76
N VAL A 173 0.91 -7.50 38.18
CA VAL A 173 1.88 -8.58 38.44
C VAL A 173 1.40 -9.47 39.59
N ALA A 174 1.00 -8.87 40.72
CA ALA A 174 0.50 -9.63 41.87
C ALA A 174 -0.73 -10.48 41.50
N PHE A 175 -1.66 -9.92 40.71
CA PHE A 175 -2.81 -10.67 40.22
C PHE A 175 -2.38 -11.88 39.36
N ILE A 176 -1.41 -11.71 38.45
CA ILE A 176 -0.92 -12.79 37.59
C ILE A 176 -0.25 -13.89 38.43
N GLU A 177 0.57 -13.52 39.42
CA GLU A 177 1.27 -14.47 40.28
C GLU A 177 0.31 -15.29 41.17
N GLU A 178 -0.80 -14.69 41.60
CA GLU A 178 -1.82 -15.35 42.41
C GLU A 178 -2.88 -16.11 41.59
N PHE A 179 -2.93 -15.92 40.27
CA PHE A 179 -3.97 -16.51 39.43
C PHE A 179 -3.78 -18.02 39.25
N ASP A 180 -4.72 -18.80 39.79
CA ASP A 180 -4.75 -20.26 39.64
C ASP A 180 -5.33 -20.65 38.26
N GLU A 181 -4.44 -20.86 37.29
CA GLU A 181 -4.77 -21.19 35.90
C GLU A 181 -5.55 -22.51 35.77
N ALA A 182 -5.35 -23.44 36.71
CA ALA A 182 -6.00 -24.75 36.71
C ALA A 182 -7.48 -24.69 37.13
N LYS A 183 -7.88 -23.64 37.86
CA LYS A 183 -9.27 -23.40 38.29
C LYS A 183 -10.03 -22.39 37.45
N ALA A 184 -9.42 -21.88 36.37
CA ALA A 184 -10.00 -20.85 35.54
C ALA A 184 -11.19 -21.35 34.71
N GLY A 185 -12.39 -21.35 35.32
CA GLY A 185 -13.67 -21.44 34.63
C GLY A 185 -14.29 -20.06 34.45
N GLY A 186 -14.94 -19.79 33.31
CA GLY A 186 -15.55 -18.48 33.07
C GLY A 186 -16.42 -18.40 31.82
N SER A 187 -17.24 -17.35 31.77
CA SER A 187 -18.00 -16.99 30.58
C SER A 187 -17.06 -16.65 29.44
N PHE A 188 -17.49 -16.94 28.21
CA PHE A 188 -16.79 -16.52 27.00
C PHE A 188 -16.64 -14.99 26.98
N ILE A 189 -15.44 -14.52 26.64
CA ILE A 189 -15.11 -13.08 26.51
C ILE A 189 -15.06 -12.71 25.02
N ARG A 190 -14.11 -13.29 24.28
CA ARG A 190 -13.86 -13.00 22.86
C ARG A 190 -13.05 -14.11 22.18
N TYR A 191 -13.07 -14.11 20.86
CA TYR A 191 -12.11 -14.81 20.03
C TYR A 191 -10.95 -13.90 19.69
N GLU A 192 -9.74 -14.45 19.69
CA GLU A 192 -8.57 -13.86 19.05
C GLU A 192 -8.15 -14.79 17.91
N VAL A 193 -7.90 -14.22 16.75
CA VAL A 193 -7.60 -14.95 15.52
C VAL A 193 -6.35 -14.36 14.91
N ASP A 194 -5.33 -15.21 14.74
CA ASP A 194 -4.09 -14.86 14.07
C ASP A 194 -3.97 -15.65 12.77
N ILE A 195 -3.80 -14.94 11.66
CA ILE A 195 -3.58 -15.54 10.35
C ILE A 195 -2.16 -15.22 9.92
N ARG A 196 -1.38 -16.26 9.66
CA ARG A 196 -0.03 -16.11 9.08
C ARG A 196 -0.06 -16.47 7.61
N TYR A 197 0.53 -15.62 6.79
CA TYR A 197 0.66 -15.85 5.36
C TYR A 197 2.04 -16.42 5.00
N THR A 198 2.15 -17.02 3.81
CA THR A 198 3.40 -17.60 3.30
C THR A 198 4.53 -16.59 3.11
N ASN A 199 4.19 -15.30 2.96
CA ASN A 199 5.16 -14.21 2.89
C ASN A 199 5.54 -13.63 4.26
N LYS A 200 5.06 -14.24 5.36
CA LYS A 200 5.23 -13.80 6.75
C LYS A 200 4.42 -12.56 7.16
N ASP A 201 3.49 -12.09 6.32
CA ASP A 201 2.47 -11.13 6.78
C ASP A 201 1.59 -11.81 7.83
N GLU A 202 1.08 -11.01 8.77
CA GLU A 202 0.18 -11.48 9.82
C GLU A 202 -1.06 -10.59 9.92
N ILE A 203 -2.23 -11.18 10.16
CA ILE A 203 -3.44 -10.46 10.57
C ILE A 203 -3.81 -10.90 11.97
N HIS A 204 -3.87 -9.94 12.89
CA HIS A 204 -4.39 -10.11 14.25
C HIS A 204 -5.78 -9.51 14.34
N ALA A 205 -6.78 -10.32 14.66
CA ALA A 205 -8.17 -9.88 14.75
C ALA A 205 -8.84 -10.38 16.04
N THR A 206 -9.71 -9.55 16.62
CA THR A 206 -10.45 -9.88 17.83
C THR A 206 -11.96 -9.76 17.60
N PHE A 207 -12.75 -10.69 18.17
CA PHE A 207 -14.19 -10.77 17.93
C PHE A 207 -14.96 -11.14 19.20
N ASN A 208 -15.93 -10.31 19.59
CA ASN A 208 -16.82 -10.61 20.73
C ASN A 208 -17.94 -11.61 20.35
N ALA A 209 -18.10 -11.96 19.07
CA ALA A 209 -19.15 -12.84 18.58
C ALA A 209 -18.60 -13.94 17.67
N LYS A 210 -19.09 -15.16 17.87
CA LYS A 210 -18.71 -16.34 17.07
C LYS A 210 -19.03 -16.17 15.57
N SER A 211 -20.19 -15.58 15.25
CA SER A 211 -20.61 -15.34 13.88
C SER A 211 -19.65 -14.43 13.12
N GLU A 212 -19.17 -13.36 13.76
CA GLU A 212 -18.23 -12.41 13.17
C GLU A 212 -16.85 -13.04 12.94
N ALA A 213 -16.34 -13.81 13.92
CA ALA A 213 -15.09 -14.54 13.76
C ALA A 213 -15.15 -15.54 12.57
N ILE A 214 -16.26 -16.27 12.44
CA ILE A 214 -16.47 -17.20 11.31
C ILE A 214 -16.58 -16.45 9.99
N LYS A 215 -17.31 -15.32 9.96
CA LYS A 215 -17.45 -14.48 8.76
C LYS A 215 -16.10 -13.96 8.28
N PHE A 216 -15.26 -13.48 9.19
CA PHE A 216 -13.89 -13.06 8.92
C PHE A 216 -13.05 -14.20 8.33
N LEU A 217 -13.03 -15.37 9.00
CA LEU A 217 -12.27 -16.54 8.53
C LEU A 217 -12.71 -17.04 7.15
N ARG A 218 -13.99 -16.88 6.80
CA ARG A 218 -14.48 -17.21 5.45
C ARG A 218 -14.01 -16.20 4.41
N ALA A 219 -13.99 -14.90 4.73
CA ALA A 219 -13.56 -13.85 3.80
C ALA A 219 -12.07 -13.97 3.43
N VAL A 220 -11.22 -14.30 4.39
CA VAL A 220 -9.76 -14.46 4.21
C VAL A 220 -9.33 -15.78 3.57
N SER A 221 -10.24 -16.77 3.50
CA SER A 221 -9.98 -18.07 2.86
C SER A 221 -10.24 -18.09 1.35
N THR A 222 -10.69 -16.96 0.78
CA THR A 222 -11.00 -16.76 -0.64
C THR A 222 -9.99 -15.84 -1.33
#